data_AF-A0A0G0GEK1-F1
#
_entry.id   AF-A0A0G0GEK1-F1
#
_cell.length_a   1.000
_cell.length_b   1.000
_cell.length_c   1.000
_cell.angle_alpha   90.00
_cell.angle_beta   90.00
_cell.angle_gamma   90.00
#
_symmetry.space_group_name_H-M   'P 1'
#
loop_
_entity.id
_entity.type
_entity.pdbx_description
1 polymer ?
#
loop_
_entity_poly.entity_id
_entity_poly.type
_entity_poly.pdbx_seq_one_letter_code
_entity_poly.pdbx_strand_id
1 'polypeptide(L)' 'MKNKEGGFLKLIIVIIVALLLMKYFNITFTEILNYFNLTLTEIIGWLKQALNWFKDLFNSVK' A
#
# COMPACT_ATOMS: atom_id res chain seq x y z
N MET A 1 -16.59 -22.59 -6.03
CA MET A 1 -15.40 -21.78 -6.39
C MET A 1 -15.84 -20.63 -7.29
N LYS A 2 -16.36 -19.51 -6.74
CA LYS A 2 -16.78 -18.34 -7.55
C LYS A 2 -16.63 -16.97 -6.84
N ASN A 3 -16.05 -16.93 -5.63
CA ASN A 3 -15.94 -15.69 -4.83
C ASN A 3 -14.49 -15.21 -4.60
N LYS A 4 -13.47 -15.87 -5.15
CA LYS A 4 -12.06 -15.51 -4.91
C LYS A 4 -11.59 -14.33 -5.78
N GLU A 5 -12.10 -14.22 -7.01
CA GLU A 5 -11.71 -13.17 -7.96
C GLU A 5 -12.23 -11.78 -7.54
N GLY A 6 -13.46 -11.71 -7.02
CA GLY A 6 -14.05 -10.45 -6.54
C GLY A 6 -13.34 -9.88 -5.30
N GLY A 7 -12.80 -10.75 -4.43
CA GLY A 7 -12.01 -10.31 -3.27
C GLY A 7 -10.67 -9.69 -3.65
N PHE A 8 -9.99 -10.27 -4.64
CA PHE A 8 -8.71 -9.77 -5.14
C PHE A 8 -8.85 -8.41 -5.83
N LEU A 9 -9.88 -8.26 -6.67
CA LEU A 9 -10.16 -6.99 -7.34
C LEU A 9 -10.51 -5.88 -6.34
N LYS A 10 -11.29 -6.21 -5.30
CA LYS A 10 -11.64 -5.29 -4.22
C LYS A 10 -10.40 -4.84 -3.45
N LEU A 11 -9.44 -5.73 -3.24
CA LEU A 11 -8.18 -5.41 -2.55
C LEU A 11 -7.28 -4.49 -3.39
N ILE A 12 -7.17 -4.74 -4.70
CA ILE A 12 -6.46 -3.86 -5.64
C ILE A 12 -7.09 -2.47 -5.66
N ILE A 13 -8.42 -2.39 -5.72
CA ILE A 13 -9.15 -1.11 -5.70
C ILE A 13 -8.85 -0.34 -4.41
N VAL A 14 -8.85 -1.00 -3.25
CA VAL A 14 -8.51 -0.36 -1.97
C VAL A 14 -7.08 0.18 -1.96
N ILE A 15 -6.12 -0.57 -2.51
CA ILE A 15 -4.71 -0.13 -2.62
C ILE A 15 -4.58 1.09 -3.53
N ILE A 16 -5.25 1.08 -4.69
CA ILE A 16 -5.23 2.20 -5.64
C ILE A 16 -5.86 3.45 -5.01
N VAL A 17 -6.99 3.30 -4.31
CA VAL A 17 -7.65 4.41 -3.60
C VAL A 17 -6.74 4.97 -2.51
N ALA A 18 -6.07 4.12 -1.72
CA ALA A 18 -5.14 4.58 -0.69
C ALA A 18 -3.95 5.37 -1.29
N LEU A 19 -3.36 4.88 -2.38
CA LEU A 19 -2.28 5.56 -3.12
C LEU A 19 -2.76 6.89 -3.72
N LEU A 20 -3.97 6.92 -4.28
CA LEU A 20 -4.59 8.14 -4.80
C LEU A 20 -4.87 9.15 -3.71
N LEU A 21 -5.33 8.73 -2.53
CA LEU A 21 -5.54 9.63 -1.38
C LEU A 21 -4.22 10.22 -0.90
N MET A 22 -3.16 9.41 -0.78
CA MET A 22 -1.82 9.92 -0.45
C MET A 22 -1.35 10.98 -1.46
N LYS A 23 -1.56 10.73 -2.76
CA LYS A 23 -1.25 11.70 -3.82
C LYS A 23 -2.15 12.95 -3.78
N TYR A 24 -3.45 12.76 -3.57
CA TYR A 24 -4.47 13.82 -3.64
C TYR A 24 -4.35 14.82 -2.50
N PHE A 25 -4.18 14.33 -1.28
CA PHE A 25 -3.94 15.19 -0.14
C PHE A 25 -2.54 15.81 -0.18
N ASN A 26 -1.75 15.49 -1.23
CA ASN A 26 -0.36 15.89 -1.38
C ASN A 26 0.41 15.69 -0.07
N ILE A 27 0.03 14.62 0.65
CA ILE A 27 0.64 14.27 1.92
C ILE A 27 1.99 13.72 1.53
N THR A 28 2.92 14.66 1.44
CA THR A 28 4.32 14.36 1.22
C THR A 28 4.71 13.45 2.37
N PHE A 29 5.45 12.38 2.11
CA PHE A 29 5.95 11.50 3.15
C PHE A 29 6.52 12.29 4.34
N THR A 30 7.12 13.45 4.07
CA THR A 30 7.62 14.44 5.03
C THR A 30 6.60 14.92 6.06
N GLU A 31 5.34 15.16 5.70
CA GLU A 31 4.31 15.60 6.66
C GLU A 31 3.82 14.45 7.55
N ILE A 32 3.67 13.23 7.00
CA ILE A 32 3.40 12.02 7.80
C ILE A 32 4.58 11.73 8.73
N LEU A 33 5.81 11.80 8.21
CA LEU A 33 7.04 11.60 8.99
C LEU A 33 7.09 12.56 10.18
N ASN A 34 6.75 13.82 9.97
CA ASN A 34 6.76 14.84 11.01
C ASN A 34 5.62 14.65 12.01
N TYR A 35 4.44 14.20 11.57
CA TYR A 35 3.31 13.91 12.45
C TYR A 35 3.51 12.66 13.30
N PHE A 36 4.19 11.64 12.77
CA PHE A 36 4.41 10.35 13.44
C PHE A 36 5.80 10.21 14.07
N ASN A 37 6.67 11.21 13.98
CA ASN A 37 8.08 11.13 14.41
C ASN A 37 8.83 9.93 13.81
N LEU A 38 8.36 9.41 12.68
CA LEU A 38 8.97 8.27 12.02
C LEU A 38 10.17 8.77 11.22
N THR A 39 11.22 7.95 11.16
CA THR A 39 12.36 8.25 10.29
C THR A 39 12.09 7.79 8.85
N LEU A 40 12.66 8.50 7.87
CA LEU A 40 12.58 8.14 6.44
C LEU A 40 12.95 6.67 6.20
N THR A 41 13.91 6.15 6.97
CA THR A 41 14.38 4.76 6.92
C THR A 41 13.29 3.76 7.31
N GLU A 42 12.51 4.05 8.35
CA GLU A 42 11.42 3.17 8.81
C GLU A 42 10.29 3.13 7.80
N ILE A 43 9.95 4.26 7.21
CA ILE A 43 8.94 4.34 6.14
C ILE A 43 9.38 3.57 4.91
N ILE A 44 10.64 3.74 4.47
CA ILE A 44 11.16 2.98 3.33
C ILE A 44 11.14 1.49 3.64
N GLY A 45 11.46 1.08 4.87
CA GLY A 45 11.35 -0.29 5.34
C GLY A 45 9.91 -0.83 5.26
N TRP A 46 8.95 -0.05 5.76
CA TRP A 46 7.52 -0.39 5.75
C TRP A 46 6.97 -0.48 4.32
N LEU A 47 7.33 0.47 3.46
CA LEU A 47 6.96 0.48 2.05
C LEU A 47 7.53 -0.73 1.30
N LYS A 48 8.78 -1.11 1.60
CA LYS A 48 9.45 -2.26 0.99
C LYS A 48 8.81 -3.58 1.45
N GLN A 49 8.40 -3.68 2.71
CA GLN A 49 7.61 -4.82 3.20
C GLN A 49 6.23 -4.90 2.54
N ALA A 50 5.52 -3.77 2.44
CA ALA A 50 4.22 -3.71 1.78
C ALA A 50 4.31 -4.12 0.30
N LEU A 51 5.37 -3.69 -0.40
CA LEU A 51 5.64 -4.09 -1.79
C LEU A 51 5.96 -5.58 -1.94
N ASN A 52 6.76 -6.14 -1.03
CA ASN A 52 7.05 -7.58 -1.04
C ASN A 52 5.79 -8.40 -0.78
N TRP A 53 4.98 -8.03 0.21
CA TRP A 53 3.70 -8.68 0.48
C TRP A 53 2.75 -8.59 -0.73
N PHE A 54 2.69 -7.44 -1.40
CA PHE A 54 1.90 -7.28 -2.62
C PHE A 54 2.40 -8.18 -3.76
N LYS A 55 3.71 -8.29 -3.92
CA LYS A 55 4.33 -9.18 -4.91
C LYS A 55 4.02 -10.65 -4.62
N ASP A 56 4.07 -11.06 -3.35
CA ASP A 56 3.73 -12.42 -2.94
C ASP A 56 2.25 -12.73 -3.16
N LEU A 57 1.36 -11.79 -2.87
CA LEU A 57 -0.06 -11.93 -3.20
C LEU A 57 -0.30 -12.08 -4.71
N PHE A 58 0.39 -11.28 -5.53
CA PHE A 58 0.24 -11.35 -6.98
C PHE A 58 0.76 -12.68 -7.55
N ASN A 59 1.89 -13.17 -7.01
CA ASN A 59 2.41 -14.49 -7.35
C ASN A 59 1.52 -15.63 -6.86
N SER A 60 0.83 -15.46 -5.72
CA SER A 60 -0.09 -16.46 -5.17
C SER A 60 -1.40 -16.58 -5.95
N VAL A 61 -1.75 -15.59 -6.77
CA VAL A 61 -2.95 -15.59 -7.61
C VAL A 61 -2.66 -16.13 -9.02
N LYS A 62 -1.39 -16.19 -9.43
CA LYS A 62 -0.93 -16.73 -10.71
C LYS A 62 -0.73 -18.24 -10.64
#